data_AF-A0A7S3E3M1-F1
#
_entry.id   AF-A0A7S3E3M1-F1
#
_cell.length_a   1.000
_cell.length_b   1.000
_cell.length_c   1.000
_cell.angle_alpha   90.00
_cell.angle_beta   90.00
_cell.angle_gamma   90.00
#
_symmetry.space_group_name_H-M   'P 1'
#
loop_
_entity.id
_entity.type
_entity.pdbx_description
1 polymer ?
#
loop_
_entity_poly.entity_id
_entity_poly.type
_entity_poly.pdbx_seq_one_letter_code
_entity_poly.pdbx_strand_id
1 'polypeptide(L)'
;GLGVEGRRCPACGTGELGLKLSRYGGFVGCSNYAGDPPCNFGVPLDMCSPNRKALAKHEFDLASLGLIGKDEARSFYMKLGPFGYYIRAEANEDAARFDNLSLPKNIDPGAVDLETAQILASLPRALGAGPDGREVFLDTNSWGMFVQCGETRARLPMELTLPVPLADALALLEEKGRKVVKAKPGAKGRAAATKPKAKPKAKAARAKK
;
A
#
# COMPACT_ATOMS: atom_id res chain seq x y z
N GLY A 1 37.91 5.09 6.13
CA GLY A 1 36.89 5.76 6.95
C GLY A 1 35.62 5.80 6.16
N LEU A 2 34.53 5.20 6.66
CA LEU A 2 33.27 5.13 5.93
C LEU A 2 32.55 6.47 6.06
N GLY A 3 32.46 7.17 4.92
CA GLY A 3 31.93 8.51 4.77
C GLY A 3 30.53 8.69 5.35
N VAL A 4 30.33 9.91 5.84
CA VAL A 4 29.17 10.46 6.56
C VAL A 4 28.00 10.80 5.62
N GLU A 5 28.17 10.62 4.31
CA GLU A 5 27.21 10.95 3.26
C GLU A 5 26.22 9.80 3.05
N GLY A 6 25.14 9.77 3.83
CA GLY A 6 24.09 8.76 3.68
C GLY A 6 23.34 8.41 4.96
N ARG A 7 23.77 8.95 6.12
CA ARG A 7 23.11 8.71 7.41
C ARG A 7 22.23 9.88 7.85
N ARG A 8 21.86 10.84 7.00
CA ARG A 8 20.93 11.88 7.45
C ARG A 8 19.55 11.29 7.70
N CYS A 9 18.93 11.69 8.81
CA CYS A 9 17.58 11.26 9.16
C CYS A 9 16.57 11.83 8.15
N PRO A 10 15.78 10.99 7.45
CA PRO A 10 14.80 11.47 6.46
C PRO A 10 13.60 12.17 7.12
N ALA A 11 13.37 11.97 8.41
CA ALA A 11 12.26 12.60 9.12
C ALA A 11 12.55 14.03 9.58
N CYS A 12 13.77 14.32 10.06
CA CYS A 12 14.10 15.65 10.61
C CYS A 12 15.20 16.38 9.84
N GLY A 13 15.92 15.73 8.92
CA GLY A 13 17.00 16.31 8.12
C GLY A 13 18.28 16.68 8.89
N THR A 14 18.20 16.89 10.20
CA THR A 14 19.28 17.39 11.06
C THR A 14 20.05 16.31 11.81
N GLY A 15 19.39 15.21 12.16
CA GLY A 15 20.00 14.13 12.93
C GLY A 15 20.67 13.08 12.05
N GLU A 16 21.54 12.26 12.64
CA GLU A 16 22.23 11.16 11.97
C GLU A 16 21.64 9.81 12.37
N LEU A 17 21.56 8.86 11.44
CA LEU A 17 21.08 7.52 11.67
C LEU A 17 22.19 6.66 12.27
N GLY A 18 21.87 6.03 13.40
CA GLY A 18 22.75 5.11 14.10
C GLY A 18 22.00 3.89 14.60
N LEU A 19 22.74 2.83 14.90
CA LEU A 19 22.20 1.66 15.58
C LEU A 19 21.90 2.01 17.05
N LYS A 20 20.65 1.81 17.47
CA LYS A 20 20.17 1.98 18.85
C LYS A 20 19.56 0.68 19.36
N LEU A 21 19.57 0.50 20.68
CA LEU A 21 18.99 -0.66 21.36
C LEU A 21 17.71 -0.24 22.09
N SER A 22 16.69 -1.09 22.06
CA SER A 22 15.45 -0.93 22.81
C SER A 22 15.06 -2.22 23.52
N ARG A 23 14.03 -2.15 24.38
CA ARG A 23 13.41 -3.34 24.99
C ARG A 23 12.88 -4.35 23.97
N TYR A 24 12.59 -3.92 22.75
CA TYR A 24 12.05 -4.73 21.66
C TYR A 24 13.13 -5.22 20.68
N GLY A 25 14.41 -4.96 20.98
CA GLY A 25 15.54 -5.26 20.11
C GLY A 25 16.20 -4.01 19.53
N GLY A 26 17.19 -4.23 18.65
CA GLY A 26 17.95 -3.16 17.99
C GLY A 26 17.19 -2.54 16.82
N PHE A 27 17.43 -1.25 16.57
CA PHE A 27 16.83 -0.48 15.48
C PHE A 27 17.81 0.57 14.95
N VAL A 28 17.69 0.93 13.68
CA VAL A 28 18.34 2.12 13.10
C VAL A 28 17.49 3.33 13.43
N GLY A 29 18.00 4.29 14.19
CA GLY A 29 17.25 5.45 14.65
C GLY A 29 18.04 6.75 14.54
N CYS A 30 17.31 7.87 14.51
CA CYS A 30 17.89 9.21 14.52
C CYS A 30 18.76 9.46 15.78
N SER A 31 19.83 10.23 15.68
CA SER A 31 20.67 10.67 16.80
C SER A 31 19.82 11.39 17.85
N ASN A 32 18.89 12.24 17.38
CA ASN A 32 17.92 13.00 18.17
C ASN A 32 16.66 12.18 18.52
N TYR A 33 16.72 10.84 18.44
CA TYR A 33 15.60 9.99 18.80
C TYR A 33 15.17 10.24 20.26
N ALA A 34 13.93 10.67 20.46
CA ALA A 34 13.41 11.12 21.76
C ALA A 34 14.26 12.23 22.45
N GLY A 35 15.01 13.01 21.66
CA GLY A 35 15.75 14.18 22.13
C GLY A 35 14.88 15.44 22.17
N ASP A 36 15.52 16.62 22.14
CA ASP A 36 14.85 17.92 22.09
C ASP A 36 15.44 18.78 20.95
N PRO A 37 14.70 19.05 19.85
CA PRO A 37 13.34 18.61 19.58
C PRO A 37 13.24 17.09 19.29
N PRO A 38 12.14 16.43 19.68
CA PRO A 38 12.03 14.98 19.61
C PRO A 38 11.85 14.49 18.17
N CYS A 39 12.81 13.70 17.68
CA CYS A 39 12.62 12.90 16.48
C CYS A 39 12.16 11.49 16.86
N ASN A 40 11.17 10.92 16.19
CA ASN A 40 10.68 9.55 16.43
C ASN A 40 10.98 8.59 15.28
N PHE A 41 11.98 8.90 14.44
CA PHE A 41 12.36 8.05 13.33
C PHE A 41 13.17 6.84 13.81
N GLY A 42 12.62 5.64 13.60
CA GLY A 42 13.29 4.39 13.89
C GLY A 42 12.79 3.27 12.98
N VAL A 43 13.72 2.48 12.46
CA VAL A 43 13.46 1.29 11.65
C VAL A 43 14.08 0.09 12.36
N PRO A 44 13.30 -0.90 12.82
CA PRO A 44 13.87 -2.04 13.54
C PRO A 44 14.81 -2.85 12.64
N LEU A 45 15.86 -3.45 13.21
CA LEU A 45 16.92 -4.08 12.41
C LEU A 45 16.44 -5.23 11.53
N ASP A 46 15.38 -5.90 11.96
CA ASP A 46 14.72 -6.93 11.19
C ASP A 46 14.17 -6.37 9.85
N MET A 47 13.83 -5.08 9.77
CA MET A 47 13.38 -4.40 8.53
C MET A 47 14.55 -4.08 7.61
N CYS A 48 15.74 -3.86 8.17
CA CYS A 48 16.95 -3.58 7.41
C CYS A 48 17.71 -4.86 7.01
N SER A 49 17.21 -6.05 7.38
CA SER A 49 17.88 -7.31 7.09
C SER A 49 17.52 -7.82 5.68
N PRO A 50 18.52 -8.12 4.82
CA PRO A 50 18.27 -8.68 3.49
C PRO A 50 17.61 -10.07 3.55
N ASN A 51 17.67 -10.75 4.70
CA ASN A 51 17.05 -12.06 4.90
C ASN A 51 15.55 -12.00 5.23
N ARG A 52 14.94 -10.80 5.31
CA ARG A 52 13.52 -10.66 5.63
C ARG A 52 12.62 -10.84 4.38
N LYS A 53 12.77 -11.96 3.67
CA LYS A 53 11.99 -12.33 2.47
C LYS A 53 10.49 -12.54 2.70
N ALA A 54 10.01 -12.62 3.95
CA ALA A 54 8.66 -13.11 4.25
C ALA A 54 7.56 -12.04 4.31
N LEU A 55 7.86 -10.76 4.51
CA LEU A 55 6.82 -9.72 4.68
C LEU A 55 7.01 -8.46 3.84
N ALA A 56 8.25 -8.11 3.48
CA ALA A 56 8.52 -6.90 2.72
C ALA A 56 8.20 -7.10 1.24
N LYS A 57 7.34 -6.24 0.69
CA LYS A 57 6.99 -6.21 -0.74
C LYS A 57 8.12 -5.67 -1.62
N HIS A 58 8.99 -4.86 -1.02
CA HIS A 58 10.06 -4.08 -1.64
C HIS A 58 11.34 -4.24 -0.84
N GLU A 59 12.49 -4.11 -1.50
CA GLU A 59 13.77 -3.97 -0.81
C GLU A 59 13.79 -2.66 0.00
N PHE A 60 14.48 -2.68 1.14
CA PHE A 60 14.58 -1.48 1.97
C PHE A 60 15.57 -0.50 1.36
N ASP A 61 15.04 0.63 0.91
CA ASP A 61 15.77 1.84 0.53
C ASP A 61 15.36 3.02 1.44
N LEU A 62 16.37 3.63 2.06
CA LEU A 62 16.20 4.79 2.93
C LEU A 62 15.88 6.06 2.12
N ALA A 63 16.42 6.21 0.91
CA ALA A 63 16.26 7.41 0.09
C ALA A 63 14.80 7.60 -0.36
N SER A 64 14.06 6.50 -0.48
CA SER A 64 12.63 6.51 -0.78
C SER A 64 11.76 7.12 0.34
N LEU A 65 12.24 7.30 1.57
CA LEU A 65 11.43 7.82 2.68
C LEU A 65 11.41 9.35 2.74
N GLY A 66 10.27 9.93 3.13
CA GLY A 66 10.15 11.37 3.35
C GLY A 66 8.94 12.00 2.67
N LEU A 67 8.98 13.31 2.42
CA LEU A 67 7.94 14.04 1.69
C LEU A 67 8.04 13.71 0.20
N ILE A 68 6.95 13.21 -0.39
CA ILE A 68 6.82 13.00 -1.84
C ILE A 68 6.43 14.32 -2.52
N GLY A 69 5.46 15.02 -1.95
CA GLY A 69 4.93 16.28 -2.49
C GLY A 69 3.67 16.74 -1.76
N LYS A 70 3.10 17.85 -2.22
CA LYS A 70 1.87 18.44 -1.65
C LYS A 70 0.94 18.86 -2.78
N ASP A 71 -0.35 18.57 -2.61
CA ASP A 71 -1.43 19.16 -3.40
C ASP A 71 -2.17 20.23 -2.57
N GLU A 72 -3.23 20.84 -3.11
CA GLU A 72 -3.98 21.90 -2.41
C GLU A 72 -4.61 21.40 -1.09
N ALA A 73 -5.01 20.13 -1.04
CA ALA A 73 -5.74 19.55 0.09
C ALA A 73 -4.87 18.71 1.03
N ARG A 74 -3.78 18.12 0.54
CA ARG A 74 -3.02 17.05 1.21
C ARG A 74 -1.51 17.15 0.99
N SER A 75 -0.77 16.67 1.98
CA SER A 75 0.67 16.42 1.93
C SER A 75 0.93 14.91 1.92
N PHE A 76 1.74 14.43 0.97
CA PHE A 76 2.02 13.00 0.79
C PHE A 76 3.42 12.65 1.30
N TYR A 77 3.51 11.65 2.16
CA TYR A 77 4.77 11.16 2.73
C TYR A 77 4.95 9.67 2.46
N MET A 78 6.13 9.27 1.99
CA MET A 78 6.54 7.87 1.94
C MET A 78 7.08 7.45 3.32
N LYS A 79 6.48 6.41 3.91
CA LYS A 79 6.84 5.86 5.22
C LYS A 79 7.05 4.35 5.13
N LEU A 80 7.84 3.83 6.06
CA LEU A 80 8.04 2.38 6.24
C LEU A 80 7.24 1.88 7.42
N GLY A 81 6.50 0.78 7.23
CA GLY A 81 5.70 0.14 8.28
C GLY A 81 5.98 -1.36 8.38
N PRO A 82 5.28 -2.07 9.28
CA PRO A 82 5.42 -3.52 9.46
C PRO A 82 5.19 -4.31 8.16
N PHE A 83 4.33 -3.81 7.28
CA PHE A 83 3.93 -4.45 6.03
C PHE A 83 4.65 -3.89 4.78
N GLY A 84 5.73 -3.13 4.98
CA GLY A 84 6.49 -2.47 3.92
C GLY A 84 6.17 -0.98 3.74
N TYR A 85 6.50 -0.45 2.57
CA TYR A 85 6.27 0.96 2.22
C TYR A 85 4.78 1.28 2.14
N TYR A 86 4.43 2.48 2.59
CA TYR A 86 3.10 3.04 2.44
C TYR A 86 3.20 4.55 2.28
N ILE A 87 2.23 5.10 1.56
CA ILE A 87 2.04 6.54 1.43
C ILE A 87 1.09 6.97 2.53
N ARG A 88 1.47 7.97 3.31
CA ARG A 88 0.54 8.69 4.17
C ARG A 88 0.13 9.98 3.48
N ALA A 89 -1.17 10.15 3.24
CA ALA A 89 -1.75 11.39 2.77
C ALA A 89 -2.37 12.14 3.96
N GLU A 90 -1.70 13.19 4.43
CA GLU A 90 -2.16 14.03 5.54
C GLU A 90 -2.92 15.23 4.99
N ALA A 91 -4.10 15.56 5.54
CA ALA A 91 -4.81 16.78 5.14
C ALA A 91 -3.99 18.01 5.54
N ASN A 92 -3.92 19.00 4.65
CA ASN A 92 -3.14 20.21 4.88
C ASN A 92 -3.70 21.07 6.01
N GLU A 93 -5.03 21.06 6.19
CA GLU A 93 -5.72 21.82 7.25
C GLU A 93 -5.50 21.20 8.64
N ASP A 94 -5.45 19.86 8.71
CA ASP A 94 -5.24 19.11 9.95
C ASP A 94 -4.51 17.79 9.66
N ALA A 95 -3.24 17.73 10.06
CA ALA A 95 -2.39 16.55 9.87
C ALA A 95 -2.86 15.32 10.67
N ALA A 96 -3.76 15.48 11.65
CA ALA A 96 -4.40 14.36 12.33
C ALA A 96 -5.39 13.59 11.44
N ARG A 97 -5.92 14.24 10.39
CA ARG A 97 -6.75 13.59 9.37
C ARG A 97 -5.85 13.08 8.25
N PHE A 98 -5.65 11.76 8.22
CA PHE A 98 -4.79 11.13 7.21
C PHE A 98 -5.27 9.76 6.78
N ASP A 99 -4.88 9.38 5.56
CA ASP A 99 -5.05 8.04 5.01
C ASP A 99 -3.69 7.36 4.85
N ASN A 100 -3.63 6.06 5.17
CA ASN A 100 -2.44 5.23 4.89
C ASN A 100 -2.74 4.29 3.71
N LEU A 101 -1.99 4.45 2.64
CA LEU A 101 -2.12 3.72 1.39
C LEU A 101 -0.92 2.78 1.26
N SER A 102 -1.15 1.46 1.37
CA SER A 102 -0.07 0.49 1.20
C SER A 102 0.50 0.55 -0.21
N LEU A 103 1.83 0.57 -0.35
CA LEU A 103 2.44 0.57 -1.68
C LEU A 103 2.21 -0.79 -2.36
N PRO A 104 1.67 -0.82 -3.60
CA PRO A 104 1.54 -2.04 -4.39
C PRO A 104 2.90 -2.68 -4.68
N LYS A 105 2.92 -4.00 -4.89
CA LYS A 105 4.16 -4.75 -5.18
C LYS A 105 4.84 -4.33 -6.48
N ASN A 106 4.07 -3.79 -7.41
CA ASN A 106 4.51 -3.42 -8.76
C ASN A 106 4.81 -1.93 -8.92
N ILE A 107 4.96 -1.20 -7.81
CA ILE A 107 5.42 0.20 -7.81
C ILE A 107 6.70 0.25 -6.98
N ASP A 108 7.80 0.63 -7.62
CA ASP A 108 9.06 0.90 -6.94
C ASP A 108 8.92 2.12 -6.01
N PRO A 109 9.19 2.01 -4.70
CA PRO A 109 9.13 3.15 -3.79
C PRO A 109 10.03 4.32 -4.22
N GLY A 110 11.15 4.07 -4.90
CA GLY A 110 12.07 5.10 -5.38
C GLY A 110 11.53 5.89 -6.59
N ALA A 111 10.56 5.34 -7.30
CA ALA A 111 9.95 5.94 -8.49
C ALA A 111 8.63 6.68 -8.21
N VAL A 112 8.19 6.75 -6.94
CA VAL A 112 6.92 7.39 -6.57
C VAL A 112 7.06 8.90 -6.56
N ASP A 113 6.34 9.55 -7.48
CA ASP A 113 6.16 11.00 -7.53
C ASP A 113 4.78 11.44 -7.02
N LEU A 114 4.53 12.76 -7.07
CA LEU A 114 3.27 13.35 -6.60
C LEU A 114 2.06 12.84 -7.41
N GLU A 115 2.19 12.71 -8.74
CA GLU A 115 1.11 12.23 -9.59
C GLU A 115 0.74 10.78 -9.25
N THR A 116 1.74 9.92 -9.06
CA THR A 116 1.56 8.54 -8.59
C THR A 116 0.87 8.48 -7.23
N ALA A 117 1.30 9.32 -6.28
CA ALA A 117 0.68 9.37 -4.96
C ALA A 117 -0.80 9.79 -5.02
N GLN A 118 -1.13 10.77 -5.87
CA GLN A 118 -2.51 11.21 -6.09
C GLN A 118 -3.37 10.12 -6.74
N ILE A 119 -2.83 9.40 -7.72
CA ILE A 119 -3.52 8.25 -8.34
C ILE A 119 -3.84 7.20 -7.28
N LEU A 120 -2.86 6.80 -6.47
CA LEU A 120 -3.05 5.79 -5.42
C LEU A 120 -4.08 6.25 -4.37
N ALA A 121 -4.11 7.53 -4.02
CA ALA A 121 -5.07 8.09 -3.09
C ALA A 121 -6.50 8.21 -3.65
N SER A 122 -6.67 8.07 -4.97
CA SER A 122 -7.96 8.14 -5.66
C SER A 122 -8.55 6.77 -6.02
N LEU A 123 -7.92 5.67 -5.59
CA LEU A 123 -8.39 4.32 -5.90
C LEU A 123 -9.66 3.97 -5.09
N PRO A 124 -10.59 3.20 -5.69
CA PRO A 124 -10.64 2.76 -7.09
C PRO A 124 -10.92 3.92 -8.06
N ARG A 125 -10.15 4.01 -9.16
CA ARG A 125 -10.19 5.14 -10.12
C ARG A 125 -10.75 4.69 -11.47
N ALA A 126 -11.72 5.43 -12.02
CA ALA A 126 -12.20 5.21 -13.38
C ALA A 126 -11.17 5.69 -14.43
N LEU A 127 -10.95 4.87 -15.46
CA LEU A 127 -10.08 5.19 -16.61
C LEU A 127 -10.89 5.58 -17.86
N GLY A 128 -12.14 5.13 -17.96
CA GLY A 128 -13.04 5.40 -19.09
C GLY A 128 -13.95 4.22 -19.43
N ALA A 129 -14.73 4.33 -20.51
CA ALA A 129 -15.59 3.26 -21.00
C ALA A 129 -14.82 2.27 -21.87
N GLY A 130 -15.08 0.97 -21.69
CA GLY A 130 -14.58 -0.08 -22.56
C GLY A 130 -15.45 -0.31 -23.80
N PRO A 131 -15.07 -1.25 -24.68
CA PRO A 131 -15.77 -1.53 -25.94
C PRO A 131 -17.26 -1.87 -25.76
N ASP A 132 -17.61 -2.54 -24.65
CA ASP A 132 -18.98 -2.94 -24.33
C ASP A 132 -19.79 -1.81 -23.65
N GLY A 133 -19.24 -0.58 -23.56
CA GLY A 133 -19.82 0.55 -22.83
C GLY A 133 -19.71 0.48 -21.30
N ARG A 134 -19.14 -0.62 -20.77
CA ARG A 134 -18.88 -0.78 -19.33
C ARG A 134 -17.65 0.00 -18.89
N GLU A 135 -17.68 0.56 -17.69
CA GLU A 135 -16.57 1.34 -17.15
C GLU A 135 -15.38 0.47 -16.76
N VAL A 136 -14.19 0.98 -17.07
CA VAL A 136 -12.88 0.40 -16.75
C VAL A 136 -12.33 1.09 -15.51
N PHE A 137 -12.03 0.32 -14.48
CA PHE A 137 -11.46 0.80 -13.22
C PHE A 137 -10.01 0.34 -13.04
N LEU A 138 -9.20 1.18 -12.43
CA LEU A 138 -7.90 0.87 -11.85
C LEU A 138 -8.05 0.72 -10.33
N ASP A 139 -7.53 -0.37 -9.77
CA ASP A 139 -7.57 -0.63 -8.34
C ASP A 139 -6.39 -1.52 -7.89
N THR A 140 -6.27 -1.80 -6.58
CA THR A 140 -5.17 -2.55 -5.96
C THR A 140 -5.66 -3.74 -5.14
N ASN A 141 -4.84 -4.79 -5.07
CA ASN A 141 -5.02 -5.90 -4.14
C ASN A 141 -3.66 -6.43 -3.63
N SER A 142 -3.68 -7.51 -2.84
CA SER A 142 -2.47 -8.13 -2.27
C SER A 142 -1.43 -8.58 -3.31
N TRP A 143 -1.83 -8.81 -4.56
CA TRP A 143 -0.96 -9.20 -5.67
C TRP A 143 -0.45 -8.00 -6.50
N GLY A 144 -0.96 -6.79 -6.28
CA GLY A 144 -0.57 -5.58 -7.00
C GLY A 144 -1.77 -4.87 -7.63
N MET A 145 -1.47 -3.93 -8.53
CA MET A 145 -2.51 -3.21 -9.25
C MET A 145 -3.19 -4.09 -10.32
N PHE A 146 -4.46 -3.83 -10.56
CA PHE A 146 -5.21 -4.46 -11.63
C PHE A 146 -6.19 -3.47 -12.28
N VAL A 147 -6.57 -3.76 -13.52
CA VAL A 147 -7.69 -3.12 -14.21
C VAL A 147 -8.88 -4.07 -14.24
N GLN A 148 -10.09 -3.52 -14.15
CA GLN A 148 -11.34 -4.27 -14.16
C GLN A 148 -12.37 -3.64 -15.08
N CYS A 149 -13.04 -4.46 -15.88
CA CYS A 149 -14.22 -4.07 -16.65
C CYS A 149 -15.30 -5.15 -16.48
N GLY A 150 -16.40 -4.81 -15.80
CA GLY A 150 -17.41 -5.78 -15.40
C GLY A 150 -16.82 -6.90 -14.52
N GLU A 151 -16.92 -8.15 -14.98
CA GLU A 151 -16.38 -9.32 -14.29
C GLU A 151 -14.92 -9.63 -14.67
N THR A 152 -14.42 -9.04 -15.76
CA THR A 152 -13.07 -9.31 -16.25
C THR A 152 -12.07 -8.45 -15.50
N ARG A 153 -11.05 -9.10 -14.92
CA ARG A 153 -9.92 -8.44 -14.26
C ARG A 153 -8.60 -8.86 -14.91
N ALA A 154 -7.78 -7.88 -15.24
CA ALA A 154 -6.42 -8.08 -15.72
C ALA A 154 -5.42 -7.42 -14.77
N ARG A 155 -4.36 -8.15 -14.43
CA ARG A 155 -3.30 -7.66 -13.54
C ARG A 155 -2.36 -6.78 -14.36
N LEU A 156 -1.89 -5.68 -13.79
CA LEU A 156 -0.86 -4.85 -14.40
C LEU A 156 0.53 -5.52 -14.27
N PRO A 157 1.47 -5.22 -15.19
CA PRO A 157 2.83 -5.73 -15.13
C PRO A 157 3.56 -5.28 -13.85
N MET A 158 4.66 -5.97 -13.56
CA MET A 158 5.49 -5.68 -12.38
C MET A 158 6.29 -4.39 -12.52
N GLU A 159 6.74 -4.08 -13.73
CA GLU A 159 7.27 -2.78 -14.08
C GLU A 159 6.10 -1.97 -14.63
N LEU A 160 5.50 -1.17 -13.75
CA LEU A 160 4.36 -0.31 -14.08
C LEU A 160 4.78 1.14 -13.95
N THR A 161 4.45 1.94 -14.96
CA THR A 161 4.48 3.40 -14.90
C THR A 161 3.04 3.92 -14.81
N LEU A 162 2.81 4.87 -13.90
CA LEU A 162 1.54 5.57 -13.76
C LEU A 162 1.66 6.97 -14.39
N PRO A 163 0.58 7.52 -14.99
CA PRO A 163 -0.77 6.94 -15.14
C PRO A 163 -0.86 5.85 -16.22
N VAL A 164 -1.81 4.92 -16.05
CA VAL A 164 -2.11 3.87 -17.05
C VAL A 164 -3.06 4.42 -18.13
N PRO A 165 -2.66 4.43 -19.41
CA PRO A 165 -3.56 4.77 -20.51
C PRO A 165 -4.73 3.79 -20.65
N LEU A 166 -5.91 4.28 -21.02
CA LEU A 166 -7.09 3.43 -21.26
C LEU A 166 -6.81 2.35 -22.33
N ALA A 167 -6.06 2.69 -23.38
CA ALA A 167 -5.70 1.74 -24.44
C ALA A 167 -4.94 0.51 -23.90
N ASP A 168 -3.96 0.74 -23.01
CA ASP A 168 -3.16 -0.33 -22.40
C ASP A 168 -4.00 -1.17 -21.44
N ALA A 169 -4.89 -0.53 -20.67
CA ALA A 169 -5.85 -1.21 -19.81
C ALA A 169 -6.78 -2.14 -20.62
N LEU A 170 -7.27 -1.68 -21.76
CA LEU A 170 -8.13 -2.47 -22.65
C LEU A 170 -7.37 -3.65 -23.27
N ALA A 171 -6.13 -3.44 -23.73
CA ALA A 171 -5.30 -4.51 -24.27
C ALA A 171 -5.10 -5.66 -23.25
N LEU A 172 -4.81 -5.31 -21.98
CA LEU A 172 -4.67 -6.30 -20.90
C LEU A 172 -5.98 -7.05 -20.62
N LEU A 173 -7.11 -6.35 -20.62
CA LEU A 173 -8.42 -6.95 -20.41
C LEU A 173 -8.82 -7.91 -21.55
N GLU A 174 -8.53 -7.54 -22.80
CA GLU A 174 -8.77 -8.40 -23.97
C GLU A 174 -7.92 -9.67 -23.92
N GLU A 175 -6.62 -9.56 -23.61
CA GLU A 175 -5.74 -10.73 -23.52
C GLU A 175 -6.23 -11.73 -22.47
N LYS A 176 -6.73 -11.23 -21.35
CA LYS A 176 -7.36 -12.02 -20.28
C LYS A 176 -8.70 -12.60 -20.70
N GLY A 177 -9.54 -11.82 -21.37
CA GLY A 177 -10.88 -12.21 -21.82
C GLY A 177 -10.84 -13.33 -22.87
N ARG A 178 -9.84 -13.33 -23.77
CA ARG A 178 -9.62 -14.40 -24.77
C ARG A 178 -9.39 -15.78 -24.15
N LYS A 179 -8.99 -15.86 -22.87
CA LYS A 179 -8.79 -17.14 -22.15
C LYS A 179 -10.10 -17.73 -21.58
N VAL A 180 -11.25 -17.08 -21.77
CA VAL A 180 -12.58 -17.55 -21.33
C VAL A 180 -13.46 -17.94 -22.52
N VAL A 181 -12.96 -18.81 -23.41
CA VAL A 181 -13.83 -19.63 -24.28
C VAL A 181 -13.31 -21.06 -24.34
N LYS A 182 -13.30 -21.74 -23.18
CA LYS A 182 -13.59 -23.18 -23.15
C LYS A 182 -14.89 -23.34 -22.38
N ALA A 183 -16.00 -23.26 -23.12
CA ALA A 183 -17.27 -23.80 -22.65
C ALA A 183 -17.05 -25.27 -22.27
N LYS A 184 -17.13 -25.58 -20.98
CA LYS A 184 -17.17 -26.96 -20.51
C LYS A 184 -18.64 -27.41 -20.58
N PRO A 185 -19.00 -28.46 -21.34
CA PRO A 185 -20.36 -28.96 -21.37
C PRO A 185 -20.76 -29.43 -19.96
N GLY A 186 -22.00 -29.12 -19.59
CA GLY A 186 -22.49 -29.20 -18.22
C GLY A 186 -22.39 -30.57 -17.55
N ALA A 187 -22.31 -30.54 -16.22
CA ALA A 187 -22.64 -31.66 -15.36
C ALA A 187 -23.55 -31.15 -14.23
N LYS A 188 -24.84 -31.47 -14.45
CA LYS A 188 -26.00 -31.61 -13.56
C LYS A 188 -25.82 -31.31 -12.06
N GLY A 189 -26.81 -30.59 -11.55
CA GLY A 189 -26.78 -29.94 -10.24
C GLY A 189 -26.84 -30.84 -9.02
N ARG A 190 -26.85 -30.20 -7.86
CA ARG A 190 -27.42 -30.73 -6.62
C ARG A 190 -27.84 -29.58 -5.71
N ALA A 191 -28.90 -29.90 -4.97
CA ALA A 191 -29.90 -29.02 -4.42
C ALA A 191 -29.44 -28.14 -3.26
N ALA A 192 -30.27 -27.12 -3.01
CA ALA A 192 -30.28 -26.27 -1.85
C ALA A 192 -30.25 -27.07 -0.53
N ALA A 193 -29.38 -26.64 0.38
CA ALA A 193 -29.46 -26.97 1.79
C ALA A 193 -29.36 -25.65 2.59
N THR A 194 -30.51 -25.22 3.08
CA THR A 194 -30.68 -24.15 4.06
C THR A 194 -29.92 -24.48 5.35
N LYS A 195 -29.23 -23.51 5.94
CA LYS A 195 -28.75 -23.59 7.33
C LYS A 195 -29.47 -22.55 8.22
N PRO A 196 -29.98 -22.96 9.39
CA PRO A 196 -30.84 -22.14 10.24
C PRO A 196 -30.07 -21.10 11.08
N LYS A 197 -30.79 -20.02 11.42
CA LYS A 197 -30.40 -18.93 12.32
C LYS A 197 -30.28 -19.41 13.77
N ALA A 198 -29.27 -18.93 14.50
CA ALA A 198 -29.26 -18.94 15.98
C ALA A 198 -28.72 -17.62 16.56
N LYS A 199 -29.23 -17.31 17.75
CA LYS A 199 -29.58 -16.00 18.36
C LYS A 199 -28.43 -15.17 18.99
N PRO A 200 -28.70 -13.89 19.32
CA PRO A 200 -27.73 -12.91 19.84
C PRO A 200 -27.37 -13.06 21.34
N LYS A 201 -26.29 -12.37 21.74
CA LYS A 201 -25.60 -12.40 23.04
C LYS A 201 -26.33 -11.64 24.18
N ALA A 202 -26.22 -12.25 25.37
CA ALA A 202 -25.95 -11.73 26.73
C ALA A 202 -26.79 -10.59 27.36
N LYS A 203 -27.30 -10.85 28.57
CA LYS A 203 -27.29 -9.91 29.70
C LYS A 203 -27.12 -10.65 31.03
N ALA A 204 -26.01 -10.43 31.72
CA ALA A 204 -25.84 -10.75 33.14
C ALA A 204 -25.99 -9.43 33.91
N ALA A 205 -27.06 -9.33 34.70
CA ALA A 205 -27.26 -8.26 35.68
C ALA A 205 -26.93 -8.82 37.08
N ARG A 206 -26.07 -8.09 37.77
CA ARG A 206 -25.56 -8.34 39.12
C ARG A 206 -26.50 -7.69 40.14
N ALA A 207 -26.95 -8.41 41.16
CA ALA A 207 -27.61 -7.83 42.34
C ALA A 207 -27.02 -8.42 43.62
N LYS A 208 -26.93 -7.54 44.62
CA LYS A 208 -26.09 -7.56 45.82
C LYS A 208 -26.53 -8.57 46.88
N LYS A 209 -25.57 -8.99 47.72
CA LYS A 209 -25.69 -8.93 49.17
C LYS A 209 -24.32 -8.72 49.79
#